data_AF-A0A6P0VPZ8-F1
#
_entry.id   AF-A0A6P0VPZ8-F1
#
_cell.length_a   1.000
_cell.length_b   1.000
_cell.length_c   1.000
_cell.angle_alpha   90.00
_cell.angle_beta   90.00
_cell.angle_gamma   90.00
#
_symmetry.space_group_name_H-M   'P 1'
#
loop_
_entity.id
_entity.type
_entity.pdbx_description
1 polymer ?
#
loop_
_entity_poly.entity_id
_entity_poly.type
_entity_poly.pdbx_seq_one_letter_code
_entity_poly.pdbx_strand_id
1 'polypeptide(L)' 'MNIQSLKLKLIQWILLLQDMQLLSEVQNIREKSIQDTATVQPRQFGCGKGIFTYVADDFDATPPGFEEYMPPHELSN' A
#
# COMPACT_ATOMS: atom_id res chain seq x y z
N MET A 1 -5.60 18.55 -24.78
CA MET A 1 -5.92 19.43 -23.63
C MET A 1 -5.02 19.04 -22.47
N ASN A 2 -4.25 19.96 -21.88
CA ASN A 2 -3.31 19.62 -20.80
C ASN A 2 -4.08 19.33 -19.50
N ILE A 3 -3.74 18.26 -18.79
CA ILE A 3 -4.37 17.87 -17.51
C ILE A 3 -4.34 19.04 -16.51
N GLN A 4 -3.22 19.77 -16.43
CA GLN A 4 -3.11 20.91 -15.51
C GLN A 4 -4.08 22.04 -15.89
N SER A 5 -4.25 22.29 -17.19
CA SER A 5 -5.20 23.28 -17.68
C SER A 5 -6.65 22.89 -17.41
N LEU A 6 -6.97 21.59 -17.43
CA LEU A 6 -8.31 21.10 -17.11
C LEU A 6 -8.60 21.25 -15.60
N LYS A 7 -7.65 20.90 -14.74
CA LYS A 7 -7.79 21.06 -13.28
C LYS A 7 -8.04 22.52 -12.90
N LEU A 8 -7.26 23.44 -13.45
CA LEU A 8 -7.41 24.87 -13.17
C LEU A 8 -8.81 25.37 -13.57
N LYS A 9 -9.30 25.00 -14.77
CA LYS A 9 -10.63 25.37 -15.24
C LYS A 9 -11.74 24.86 -14.32
N LEU A 10 -11.64 23.62 -13.85
CA LEU A 10 -12.63 23.03 -12.94
C LEU A 10 -12.64 23.76 -11.59
N ILE A 11 -11.47 24.09 -11.03
CA ILE A 11 -11.38 24.85 -9.77
C ILE A 11 -12.05 26.22 -9.92
N GLN A 12 -11.73 26.95 -11.00
CA GLN A 12 -12.32 28.26 -11.27
C GLN A 12 -13.84 28.16 -11.46
N TRP A 13 -14.32 27.14 -12.16
CA TRP A 13 -15.74 26.92 -12.35
C TRP A 13 -16.47 26.64 -11.01
N ILE A 14 -15.91 25.76 -10.17
CA ILE A 14 -16.51 25.43 -8.86
C ILE A 14 -16.62 26.67 -7.97
N LEU A 15 -15.62 27.56 -7.97
CA LEU A 15 -15.66 28.79 -7.17
C LEU A 15 -16.79 29.75 -7.56
N LEU A 16 -17.31 29.64 -8.78
CA LEU A 16 -18.40 30.47 -9.29
C LEU A 16 -19.77 29.82 -9.14
N LEU A 17 -19.85 28.56 -8.70
CA LEU A 17 -21.11 27.86 -8.50
C LEU A 17 -21.84 28.40 -7.26
N GLN A 18 -23.10 28.75 -7.46
CA GLN A 18 -24.01 29.19 -6.39
C GLN A 18 -25.12 28.17 -6.11
N ASP A 19 -25.28 27.20 -7.00
CA ASP A 19 -26.30 26.15 -6.88
C ASP A 19 -25.85 25.10 -5.85
N MET A 20 -26.56 25.06 -4.73
CA MET A 20 -26.29 24.14 -3.62
C MET A 20 -26.54 22.68 -3.98
N GLN A 21 -27.47 22.38 -4.89
CA GLN A 21 -27.73 20.99 -5.31
C GLN A 21 -26.55 20.46 -6.12
N LEU A 22 -26.07 21.25 -7.08
CA LEU A 22 -24.89 20.90 -7.87
C LEU A 22 -23.62 20.81 -7.01
N LEU A 23 -23.45 21.70 -6.03
CA LEU A 23 -22.33 21.61 -5.08
C LEU A 23 -22.36 20.31 -4.26
N SER A 24 -23.55 19.90 -3.81
CA SER A 24 -23.75 18.62 -3.11
C SER A 24 -23.39 17.43 -4.00
N GLU A 25 -23.79 17.44 -5.27
CA GLU A 25 -23.40 16.40 -6.23
C GLU A 25 -21.89 16.33 -6.45
N VAL A 26 -21.23 17.47 -6.62
CA VAL A 26 -19.76 17.55 -6.76
C VAL A 26 -19.07 17.01 -5.50
N GLN A 27 -19.58 17.33 -4.31
CA GLN A 27 -19.09 16.78 -3.05
C GLN A 27 -19.22 15.25 -3.02
N ASN A 28 -20.36 14.71 -3.41
CA ASN A 28 -20.59 13.26 -3.44
C ASN A 28 -19.64 12.54 -4.41
N ILE A 29 -19.33 13.14 -5.56
CA ILE A 29 -18.34 12.58 -6.51
C ILE A 29 -16.96 12.51 -5.86
N ARG A 30 -16.54 13.57 -5.15
CA ARG A 30 -15.26 13.61 -4.43
C ARG A 30 -15.19 12.51 -3.36
N GLU A 31 -16.24 12.36 -2.56
CA GLU A 31 -16.28 11.37 -1.48
C GLU A 31 -16.17 9.93 -2.00
N LYS A 32 -16.91 9.60 -3.08
CA LYS A 32 -16.80 8.29 -3.74
C LYS A 32 -15.39 8.01 -4.25
N SER A 33 -14.76 8.99 -4.89
CA SER A 33 -13.38 8.85 -5.39
C SER A 33 -12.35 8.60 -4.28
N ILE A 34 -12.59 9.09 -3.05
CA ILE A 34 -11.71 8.83 -1.91
C ILE A 34 -11.95 7.40 -1.39
N GLN A 35 -13.19 6.94 -1.33
CA GLN A 35 -13.53 5.59 -0.91
C GLN A 35 -12.97 4.51 -1.85
N ASP A 36 -12.90 4.76 -3.15
CA ASP A 36 -12.31 3.81 -4.11
C ASP A 36 -10.78 3.68 -3.98
N THR A 37 -10.13 4.61 -3.26
CA THR A 37 -8.73 4.47 -2.85
C THR A 37 -8.57 3.70 -1.53
N ALA A 38 -9.63 3.01 -1.09
CA ALA A 38 -9.65 2.19 0.11
C ALA A 38 -8.45 1.24 0.15
N THR A 39 -7.54 1.59 1.07
CA THR A 39 -6.69 0.70 1.86
C THR A 39 -6.13 -0.49 1.09
N VAL A 40 -4.91 -0.31 0.55
CA VAL A 40 -3.99 -1.44 0.38
C VAL A 40 -3.84 -2.09 1.75
N GLN A 41 -4.61 -3.14 2.02
CA GLN A 41 -4.44 -3.86 3.27
C GLN A 41 -3.01 -4.41 3.28
N PRO A 42 -2.25 -4.20 4.36
CA PRO A 42 -0.95 -4.83 4.49
C PRO A 42 -1.13 -6.34 4.34
N ARG A 43 -0.21 -7.01 3.62
CA ARG A 43 -0.28 -8.46 3.40
C ARG A 43 -0.44 -9.16 4.75
N GLN A 44 -1.45 -10.01 4.88
CA GLN A 44 -1.62 -10.78 6.10
C GLN A 44 -0.48 -11.79 6.24
N PHE A 45 0.10 -11.89 7.45
CA PHE A 45 1.08 -12.92 7.77
C PHE A 45 0.49 -14.31 7.44
N GLY A 46 1.26 -15.14 6.74
CA GLY A 46 0.79 -16.44 6.27
C GLY A 46 0.18 -16.44 4.86
N CYS A 47 0.18 -15.32 4.13
CA CYS A 47 -0.23 -15.29 2.71
C CYS A 47 0.62 -16.19 1.80
N GLY A 48 1.78 -16.65 2.28
CA GLY A 48 2.66 -17.60 1.58
C GLY A 48 2.59 -19.04 2.09
N LYS A 49 1.68 -19.35 3.02
CA LYS A 49 1.56 -20.71 3.58
C LYS A 49 1.14 -21.67 2.47
N GLY A 50 2.05 -22.57 2.08
CA GLY A 50 1.85 -23.52 0.99
C GLY A 50 2.35 -23.08 -0.39
N ILE A 51 2.99 -21.90 -0.51
CA ILE A 51 3.63 -21.47 -1.78
C ILE A 51 5.00 -22.14 -1.95
N PHE A 52 5.76 -22.27 -0.87
CA PHE A 52 7.01 -23.03 -0.86
C PHE A 52 6.71 -24.43 -0.33
N THR A 53 6.88 -25.43 -1.20
CA THR A 53 6.64 -26.85 -0.88
C THR A 53 7.92 -27.58 -0.46
N TYR A 54 9.07 -26.97 -0.71
CA TYR A 54 10.38 -27.52 -0.39
C TYR A 54 11.31 -26.41 0.10
N VAL A 55 11.95 -26.68 1.23
CA VAL A 55 13.04 -25.90 1.80
C VAL A 55 14.18 -26.89 2.00
N ALA A 56 15.40 -26.52 1.60
CA ALA A 56 16.56 -27.39 1.78
C ALA A 56 16.85 -27.57 3.28
N ASP A 57 17.39 -28.74 3.64
CA ASP A 57 17.62 -29.11 5.05
C ASP A 57 18.65 -28.19 5.75
N ASP A 58 19.47 -27.49 4.98
CA ASP A 58 20.53 -26.58 5.43
C ASP A 58 20.17 -25.09 5.30
N PHE A 59 18.90 -24.75 5.01
CA PHE A 59 18.50 -23.36 4.80
C PHE A 59 18.78 -22.45 6.02
N ASP A 60 18.57 -22.97 7.22
CA ASP A 60 18.84 -22.27 8.48
C ASP A 60 20.29 -22.48 8.97
N ALA A 61 21.12 -23.20 8.21
CA ALA A 61 22.51 -23.43 8.60
C ALA A 61 23.32 -22.14 8.52
N THR A 62 24.17 -21.92 9.53
CA THR A 62 25.05 -20.77 9.59
C THR A 62 26.07 -20.83 8.46
N PRO A 63 26.18 -19.78 7.62
CA PRO A 63 27.21 -19.73 6.60
C PRO A 63 28.62 -19.72 7.23
N PRO A 64 29.61 -20.35 6.57
CA PRO A 64 30.97 -20.37 7.09
C PRO A 64 31.52 -18.94 7.22
N GLY A 65 32.09 -18.62 8.38
CA GLY A 65 32.65 -17.29 8.69
C GLY A 65 31.66 -16.31 9.34
N PHE A 66 30.44 -16.74 9.66
CA PHE A 66 29.43 -15.93 10.34
C PHE A 66 29.16 -16.38 11.78
N GLU A 67 29.95 -17.31 12.31
CA GLU A 67 29.76 -17.94 13.63
C GLU A 67 29.82 -16.91 14.77
N GLU A 68 30.66 -15.88 14.64
CA GLU A 68 30.82 -14.82 15.65
C GLU A 68 29.63 -13.85 15.73
N TYR A 69 28.77 -13.84 14.71
CA TYR A 69 27.58 -12.99 14.66
C TYR A 69 26.33 -13.71 15.15
N MET A 70 26.42 -15.01 15.47
CA MET A 70 25.32 -15.74 16.05
C MET A 70 25.07 -15.32 17.50
N PRO A 71 23.80 -15.23 17.94
CA PRO A 71 23.49 -15.03 19.35
C PRO A 71 24.11 -16.13 20.21
N PRO A 72 24.64 -15.82 21.40
CA PRO A 72 25.37 -16.79 22.24
C PRO A 72 24.54 -18.00 22.71
N HIS A 73 23.22 -18.00 22.52
CA HIS A 73 22.33 -19.12 22.84
C HIS A 73 22.23 -20.18 21.74
N GLU A 74 22.82 -19.96 20.56
CA GLU A 74 22.77 -20.89 19.43
C GLU A 74 24.10 -21.66 19.22
N LEU A 75 25.13 -21.40 20.03
CA LEU A 75 26.44 -22.06 19.97
C LEU A 75 26.56 -23.32 20.86
N SER A 76 25.48 -23.73 21.53
CA SER A 76 25.43 -24.94 22.35
C SER A 76 24.44 -25.95 21.76
N ASN A 77 24.79 -26.53 20.63
CA ASN A 77 24.31 -27.83 20.14
C ASN A 77 25.33 -28.41 19.16
#